data_AF-A0A8J6QY04-F1
#
_entry.id   AF-A0A8J6QY04-F1
#
_cell.length_a   1.000
_cell.length_b   1.000
_cell.length_c   1.000
_cell.angle_alpha   90.00
_cell.angle_beta   90.00
_cell.angle_gamma   90.00
#
_symmetry.space_group_name_H-M   'P 1'
#
loop_
_entity.id
_entity.type
_entity.pdbx_description
1 polymer ?
#
loop_
_entity_poly.entity_id
_entity_poly.type
_entity_poly.pdbx_seq_one_letter_code
_entity_poly.pdbx_strand_id
1 'polypeptide(L)'
;MFKRAIAICFTTLFMALITAPAVVVVLDDTIDTSIFYSLSEEEEHGKCKSLVSPFSLQTHDGIMNFTIGNTPSYTYRFKTYPIPHLNLVSPPPEQSIL
;
A
#
# COMPACT_ATOMS: atom_id res chain seq x y z
N MET A 1 2.30 -15.94 -41.00
CA MET A 1 2.05 -16.83 -39.84
C MET A 1 2.48 -16.21 -38.51
N PHE A 2 3.68 -15.60 -38.40
CA PHE A 2 4.15 -14.94 -37.17
C PHE A 2 3.18 -13.94 -36.53
N LYS A 3 2.56 -13.05 -37.31
CA LYS A 3 1.57 -12.08 -36.78
C LYS A 3 0.42 -12.74 -36.01
N ARG A 4 -0.05 -13.91 -36.50
CA ARG A 4 -1.10 -14.68 -35.83
C ARG A 4 -0.59 -15.38 -34.57
N ALA A 5 0.61 -15.95 -34.63
CA ALA A 5 1.23 -16.58 -33.46
C ALA A 5 1.46 -15.58 -32.32
N ILE A 6 1.91 -14.36 -32.64
CA ILE A 6 2.08 -13.26 -31.69
C ILE A 6 0.73 -12.87 -31.09
N ALA A 7 -0.31 -12.70 -31.92
CA ALA A 7 -1.65 -12.38 -31.44
C ALA A 7 -2.19 -13.47 -30.50
N ILE A 8 -2.07 -14.74 -30.88
CA ILE A 8 -2.50 -15.87 -30.03
C ILE A 8 -1.75 -15.85 -28.69
N CYS A 9 -0.42 -15.71 -28.72
CA CYS A 9 0.41 -15.64 -27.52
C CYS A 9 -0.05 -14.55 -26.55
N PHE A 10 -0.23 -13.31 -27.04
CA PHE A 10 -0.70 -12.21 -26.20
C PHE A 10 -2.12 -12.44 -25.69
N THR A 11 -3.05 -12.94 -26.53
CA THR A 11 -4.41 -13.23 -26.07
C THR A 11 -4.44 -14.30 -24.99
N THR A 12 -3.65 -15.36 -25.12
CA THR A 12 -3.54 -16.41 -24.10
C THR A 12 -2.91 -15.89 -22.81
N LEU A 13 -1.90 -15.02 -22.92
CA LEU A 13 -1.23 -14.42 -21.77
C LEU A 13 -2.17 -13.50 -20.99
N PHE A 14 -2.89 -12.61 -21.68
CA PHE A 14 -3.87 -11.74 -21.04
C PHE A 14 -5.03 -12.53 -20.43
N MET A 15 -5.51 -13.56 -21.11
CA MET A 15 -6.57 -14.42 -20.58
C MET A 15 -6.11 -15.14 -19.31
N ALA A 16 -4.88 -15.66 -19.27
CA ALA A 16 -4.32 -16.29 -18.08
C ALA A 16 -4.15 -15.29 -16.92
N LEU A 17 -3.68 -14.08 -17.21
CA LEU A 17 -3.50 -13.02 -16.21
C LEU A 17 -4.83 -12.62 -15.54
N ILE A 18 -5.88 -12.39 -16.34
CA ILE A 18 -7.18 -11.93 -15.83
C ILE A 18 -7.90 -13.04 -15.06
N THR A 19 -7.70 -14.30 -15.44
CA THR A 19 -8.35 -15.45 -14.78
C THR A 19 -7.58 -15.98 -13.57
N ALA A 20 -6.32 -15.58 -13.37
CA ALA A 20 -5.47 -16.06 -12.27
C ALA A 20 -6.12 -15.98 -10.87
N PRO A 21 -6.64 -14.84 -10.39
CA PRO A 21 -7.26 -14.77 -9.06
C PRO A 21 -8.51 -15.67 -8.96
N ALA A 22 -9.30 -15.78 -10.04
CA ALA A 22 -10.47 -16.64 -10.06
C ALA A 22 -10.10 -18.13 -9.94
N VAL A 23 -9.02 -18.56 -10.62
CA VAL A 23 -8.52 -19.95 -10.52
C VAL A 23 -7.99 -20.24 -9.12
N VAL A 24 -7.26 -19.30 -8.50
CA VAL A 24 -6.72 -19.44 -7.14
C VAL A 24 -7.84 -19.62 -6.12
N VAL A 25 -8.87 -18.79 -6.15
CA VAL A 25 -10.04 -18.88 -5.24
C VAL A 25 -10.78 -20.22 -5.38
N VAL A 26 -10.84 -20.79 -6.59
CA VAL A 26 -11.52 -22.08 -6.83
C VAL A 26 -10.70 -23.27 -6.32
N LEU A 27 -9.37 -23.16 -6.33
CA LEU A 27 -8.48 -24.24 -5.90
C LEU A 27 -8.29 -24.26 -4.38
N ASP A 28 -8.23 -23.10 -3.74
CA ASP A 28 -7.94 -22.97 -2.32
C ASP A 28 -8.62 -21.71 -1.75
N ASP A 29 -9.50 -21.90 -0.78
CA ASP A 29 -10.25 -20.84 -0.10
C ASP A 29 -9.48 -20.18 1.05
N THR A 30 -8.28 -20.69 1.38
CA THR A 30 -7.44 -20.13 2.44
C THR A 30 -6.49 -19.04 1.95
N ILE A 31 -6.31 -18.92 0.63
CA ILE A 31 -5.40 -17.95 0.02
C ILE A 31 -6.12 -16.59 -0.11
N ASP A 32 -5.49 -15.55 0.43
CA ASP A 32 -6.01 -14.18 0.32
C ASP A 32 -5.81 -13.62 -1.09
N THR A 33 -6.91 -13.36 -1.79
CA THR A 33 -6.93 -12.71 -3.12
C THR A 33 -7.42 -11.26 -3.09
N SER A 34 -7.61 -10.67 -1.91
CA SER A 34 -8.15 -9.30 -1.73
C SER A 34 -7.34 -8.24 -2.47
N ILE A 35 -6.01 -8.41 -2.57
CA ILE A 35 -5.09 -7.49 -3.25
C ILE A 35 -5.43 -7.31 -4.74
N PHE A 36 -5.86 -8.38 -5.42
CA PHE A 36 -6.22 -8.30 -6.83
C PHE A 36 -7.50 -7.49 -7.04
N TYR A 37 -8.46 -7.57 -6.12
CA TYR A 37 -9.71 -6.82 -6.16
C TYR A 37 -9.54 -5.37 -5.71
N SER A 38 -8.70 -5.11 -4.70
CA SER A 38 -8.42 -3.76 -4.22
C SER A 38 -7.73 -2.89 -5.27
N LEU A 39 -6.84 -3.49 -6.09
CA LEU A 39 -6.17 -2.78 -7.18
C LEU A 39 -7.15 -2.32 -8.27
N SER A 40 -8.18 -3.12 -8.55
CA SER A 40 -9.23 -2.76 -9.51
C SER A 40 -10.20 -1.71 -8.97
N GLU A 41 -10.50 -1.73 -7.66
CA GLU A 41 -11.36 -0.73 -7.01
C GLU A 41 -10.72 0.67 -7.01
N GLU A 42 -9.40 0.76 -6.87
CA GLU A 42 -8.67 2.03 -6.90
C GLU A 42 -8.76 2.76 -8.25
N GLU A 43 -8.92 2.04 -9.36
CA GLU A 43 -9.02 2.62 -10.70
C GLU A 43 -10.41 3.25 -10.98
N GLU A 44 -11.48 2.69 -10.39
CA GLU A 44 -12.87 3.19 -10.57
C GLU A 44 -13.12 4.50 -9.82
N HIS A 45 -12.44 4.71 -8.69
CA HIS A 45 -12.44 5.96 -7.96
C HIS A 45 -11.19 6.77 -8.29
N GLY A 46 -11.26 7.56 -9.38
CA GLY A 46 -10.22 8.49 -9.88
C GLY A 46 -9.78 9.61 -8.91
N LYS A 47 -9.86 9.40 -7.60
CA LYS A 47 -9.12 10.14 -6.59
C LYS A 47 -7.98 9.25 -6.14
N CYS A 48 -6.81 9.48 -6.75
CA CYS A 48 -5.52 9.23 -6.14
C CYS A 48 -5.48 10.01 -4.80
N LYS A 49 -6.13 9.43 -3.78
CA LYS A 49 -5.99 9.90 -2.41
C LYS A 49 -4.60 9.45 -2.04
N SER A 50 -3.74 10.43 -1.78
CA SER A 50 -2.50 10.27 -1.02
C SER A 50 -2.82 9.55 0.29
N LEU A 51 -2.97 8.24 0.22
CA LEU A 51 -2.92 7.34 1.34
C LEU A 51 -1.43 7.04 1.42
N VAL A 52 -0.75 7.87 2.20
CA VAL A 52 0.45 7.44 2.90
C VAL A 52 0.03 6.25 3.75
N SER A 53 0.01 5.08 3.12
CA SER A 53 -0.07 3.81 3.80
C SER A 53 1.18 3.74 4.67
N PRO A 54 1.07 3.50 5.99
CA PRO A 54 2.23 3.16 6.80
C PRO A 54 2.90 1.85 6.32
N PHE A 55 2.27 1.15 5.38
CA PHE A 55 2.77 0.00 4.62
C PHE A 55 2.88 0.34 3.13
N SER A 56 3.53 1.45 2.78
CA SER A 56 4.11 1.57 1.44
C SER A 56 5.16 0.47 1.32
N LEU A 57 4.73 -0.65 0.72
CA LEU A 57 5.57 -1.76 0.35
C LEU A 57 6.71 -1.18 -0.49
N GLN A 58 7.91 -1.31 0.05
CA GLN A 58 9.15 -1.12 -0.68
C GLN A 58 9.02 -1.87 -2.00
N THR A 59 8.93 -1.11 -3.09
CA THR A 59 9.22 -1.59 -4.43
C THR A 59 10.51 -2.38 -4.33
N HIS A 60 10.43 -3.67 -4.63
CA HIS A 60 11.57 -4.55 -4.67
C HIS A 60 12.44 -4.14 -5.87
N ASP A 61 13.29 -3.13 -5.69
CA ASP A 61 14.37 -2.80 -6.60
C ASP A 61 15.56 -2.27 -5.80
N GLY A 62 16.60 -3.09 -5.77
CA GLY A 62 17.90 -2.76 -5.17
C GLY A 62 18.17 -3.55 -3.90
N ILE A 63 19.14 -4.46 -3.98
CA ILE A 63 19.80 -5.07 -2.81
C ILE A 63 20.40 -3.93 -1.97
N MET A 64 19.64 -3.45 -1.00
CA MET A 64 20.09 -2.52 0.03
C MET A 64 20.46 -3.36 1.24
N ASN A 65 21.76 -3.66 1.36
CA ASN A 65 22.32 -4.23 2.58
C ASN A 65 22.22 -3.20 3.71
N PHE A 66 21.08 -3.17 4.41
CA PHE A 66 20.94 -2.40 5.63
C PHE A 66 21.45 -3.24 6.81
N THR A 67 22.65 -2.93 7.30
CA THR A 67 23.10 -3.41 8.60
C THR A 67 22.22 -2.78 9.67
N ILE A 68 21.31 -3.57 10.24
CA ILE A 68 20.50 -3.14 11.38
C ILE A 68 21.47 -2.93 12.57
N GLY A 69 21.73 -1.67 12.90
CA GLY A 69 22.38 -1.33 14.16
C GLY A 69 21.50 -1.79 15.32
N ASN A 70 22.14 -2.21 16.41
CA ASN A 70 21.51 -2.81 17.59
C ASN A 70 20.15 -2.15 17.91
N THR A 71 19.06 -2.89 17.74
CA THR A 71 17.70 -2.38 17.89
C THR A 71 17.48 -1.96 19.35
N PRO A 72 17.16 -0.69 19.65
CA PRO A 72 16.69 -0.36 20.99
C PRO A 72 15.38 -1.10 21.25
N SER A 73 15.28 -1.78 22.39
CA SER A 73 14.10 -2.54 22.77
C SER A 73 12.92 -1.59 23.03
N TYR A 74 12.08 -1.38 22.03
CA TYR A 74 10.84 -0.63 22.21
C TYR A 74 9.83 -1.52 22.95
N THR A 75 9.56 -1.18 24.22
CA THR A 75 8.50 -1.85 25.00
C THR A 75 7.18 -1.14 24.72
N TYR A 76 6.15 -1.90 24.37
CA TYR A 76 4.80 -1.36 24.19
C TYR A 76 4.28 -0.78 25.51
N ARG A 77 3.80 0.47 25.48
CA ARG A 77 3.19 1.14 26.63
C ARG A 77 1.82 1.67 26.21
N PHE A 78 0.76 1.03 26.68
CA PHE A 78 -0.61 1.45 26.36
C PHE A 78 -1.01 2.67 27.19
N LYS A 79 -1.31 3.78 26.50
CA LYS A 79 -2.08 4.93 27.00
C LYS A 79 -1.61 5.52 28.34
N THR A 80 -0.30 5.54 28.60
CA THR A 80 0.28 6.16 29.81
C THR A 80 0.72 7.61 29.57
N TYR A 81 -0.03 8.36 28.77
CA TYR A 81 0.28 9.76 28.49
C TYR A 81 -0.41 10.66 29.52
N PRO A 82 0.29 11.62 30.13
CA PRO A 82 -0.38 12.65 30.91
C PRO A 82 -1.35 13.40 30.00
N ILE A 83 -2.54 13.70 30.50
CA ILE A 83 -3.54 14.47 29.76
C ILE A 83 -2.88 15.80 29.36
N PRO A 84 -2.67 16.08 28.06
CA PRO A 84 -2.12 17.36 27.66
C PRO A 84 -3.11 18.42 28.15
N HIS A 85 -2.62 19.47 28.80
CA HIS A 85 -3.47 20.55 29.29
C HIS A 85 -4.21 21.15 28.10
N LEU A 86 -5.47 20.73 27.93
CA LEU A 86 -6.33 21.01 26.77
C LEU A 86 -6.62 22.51 26.59
N ASN A 87 -6.15 23.35 27.52
CA ASN A 87 -6.33 24.79 27.56
C ASN A 87 -5.05 25.58 27.24
N LEU A 88 -4.00 24.98 26.66
CA LEU A 88 -2.95 25.78 26.02
C LEU A 88 -3.47 26.34 24.69
N VAL A 89 -4.34 27.35 24.79
CA VAL A 89 -4.66 28.23 23.68
C VAL A 89 -3.50 29.20 23.55
N SER A 90 -2.56 28.92 22.65
CA SER A 90 -1.55 29.91 22.28
C SER A 90 -2.27 31.07 21.58
N PRO A 91 -2.07 32.33 22.00
CA PRO A 91 -2.65 33.45 21.26
C PRO A 91 -2.14 33.43 19.82
N PRO A 92 -2.99 33.78 18.84
CA PRO A 92 -2.55 33.91 17.47
C PRO A 92 -1.39 34.92 17.38
N PRO A 93 -0.38 34.67 16.53
CA PRO A 93 0.78 35.55 16.40
C PRO A 93 0.34 36.96 15.97
N GLU A 94 0.92 37.99 16.59
CA GLU A 94 0.64 39.38 16.22
C GLU A 94 1.10 39.63 14.78
N GLN A 95 0.15 39.98 13.91
CA GLN A 95 0.45 40.44 12.57
C GLN A 95 0.84 41.92 12.66
N SER A 96 2.14 42.24 12.59
CA SER A 96 2.55 43.62 12.34
C SER A 96 2.26 43.95 10.87
N ILE A 97 1.08 44.49 10.59
CA ILE A 97 0.79 45.11 9.30
C ILE A 97 1.36 46.53 9.39
N LEU A 98 2.56 46.72 8.82
CA LEU A 98 3.19 48.01 8.55
C LEU A 98 3.33 48.17 7.04
#